data_AF-A0A136NA75-F1
#
_entry.id   AF-A0A136NA75-F1
#
_cell.length_a   1.000
_cell.length_b   1.000
_cell.length_c   1.000
_cell.angle_alpha   90.00
_cell.angle_beta   90.00
_cell.angle_gamma   90.00
#
_symmetry.space_group_name_H-M   'P 1'
#
loop_
_entity.id
_entity.type
_entity.pdbx_description
1 polymer ?
#
loop_
_entity_poly.entity_id
_entity_poly.type
_entity_poly.pdbx_seq_one_letter_code
_entity_poly.pdbx_strand_id
1 'polypeptide(L)'
;MKYIISLFFLIISFSSFSQYKYLKDSSYTSPFNYLSGATSINSGQFWDEDEFRIPIGFQFWLFNEPIDSLTIFSGNIITSNPDPDNAQYLNCIVANGSDLIDRDTSMNGSLSPISRQVTGTAPNRICKIEWRNAGFYNAIDLGEYADSINFQIWLYETSNIIEAHFGNSYQISNNSLLFDDGPGVWFGAIDSLSLMTSDSRISYFFTGNPSSPTLDSAFSFANMIAPPGVNGIPTSGMVYRLTPKAQGAVNTGYSQSFEQEPYLINYFNEYRLIKIDFFENENTPYSIYDLNGKIVKEGSLSKGLNLVHTDAFASGMYLLKIHSNIQKESFKFIK
;
A
#
# COMPACT_ATOMS: atom_id res chain seq x y z
N MET A 1 -3.54 -61.49 -24.57
CA MET A 1 -2.37 -60.82 -23.94
C MET A 1 -2.34 -59.40 -24.51
N LYS A 2 -2.78 -58.37 -23.77
CA LYS A 2 -1.98 -57.59 -22.79
C LYS A 2 -0.68 -57.10 -23.46
N TYR A 3 -0.40 -55.80 -23.68
CA TYR A 3 -0.45 -54.70 -22.72
C TYR A 3 -0.43 -53.31 -23.41
N ILE A 4 -1.23 -52.39 -22.83
CA ILE A 4 -0.90 -51.01 -22.43
C ILE A 4 -0.49 -50.01 -23.54
N ILE A 5 -1.46 -49.18 -23.94
CA ILE A 5 -1.23 -47.81 -24.41
C ILE A 5 -0.99 -46.97 -23.16
N SER A 6 0.26 -46.60 -22.88
CA SER A 6 0.60 -45.63 -21.83
C SER A 6 0.28 -44.23 -22.32
N LEU A 7 -0.85 -43.69 -21.85
CA LEU A 7 -1.21 -42.29 -21.96
C LEU A 7 -0.40 -41.51 -20.91
N PHE A 8 0.64 -40.81 -21.35
CA PHE A 8 1.45 -39.94 -20.49
C PHE A 8 0.67 -38.64 -20.24
N PHE A 9 -0.11 -38.60 -19.16
CA PHE A 9 -0.71 -37.35 -18.69
C PHE A 9 0.40 -36.46 -18.13
N LEU A 10 0.79 -35.46 -18.92
CA LEU A 10 1.64 -34.36 -18.47
C LEU A 10 0.85 -33.56 -17.42
N ILE A 11 1.11 -33.80 -16.15
CA ILE A 11 0.65 -32.95 -15.06
C ILE A 11 1.41 -31.63 -15.21
N ILE A 12 0.80 -30.67 -15.91
CA ILE A 12 1.20 -29.27 -15.83
C ILE A 12 0.83 -28.83 -14.42
N SER A 13 1.82 -28.82 -13.53
CA SER A 13 1.73 -28.11 -12.26
C SER A 13 1.53 -26.64 -12.60
N PHE A 14 0.28 -26.20 -12.63
CA PHE A 14 -0.01 -24.77 -12.56
C PHE A 14 0.51 -24.31 -11.20
N SER A 15 1.64 -23.60 -11.21
CA SER A 15 2.08 -22.79 -10.09
C SER A 15 0.96 -21.80 -9.81
N SER A 16 0.13 -22.08 -8.81
CA SER A 16 -0.78 -21.08 -8.27
C SER A 16 0.08 -20.05 -7.56
N PHE A 17 0.39 -18.95 -8.23
CA PHE A 17 0.93 -17.78 -7.54
C PHE A 17 -0.08 -17.36 -6.47
N SER A 18 0.38 -17.26 -5.23
CA SER A 18 -0.41 -16.67 -4.14
C SER A 18 -0.97 -15.34 -4.62
N GLN A 19 -2.29 -15.18 -4.58
CA GLN A 19 -2.93 -13.95 -5.06
C GLN A 19 -2.75 -12.86 -4.00
N TYR A 20 -1.98 -11.82 -4.32
CA TYR A 20 -1.83 -10.63 -3.47
C TYR A 20 -3.20 -10.09 -3.02
N LYS A 21 -3.36 -9.73 -1.74
CA LYS A 21 -4.69 -9.42 -1.17
C LYS A 21 -5.39 -8.20 -1.78
N TYR A 22 -4.67 -7.09 -2.00
CA TYR A 22 -5.28 -5.79 -2.35
C TYR A 22 -4.78 -5.19 -3.66
N LEU A 23 -3.53 -5.45 -4.07
CA LEU A 23 -2.94 -4.90 -5.28
C LEU A 23 -2.54 -6.02 -6.25
N LYS A 24 -2.56 -5.74 -7.54
CA LYS A 24 -1.98 -6.57 -8.59
C LYS A 24 -0.95 -5.75 -9.33
N ASP A 25 0.16 -6.39 -9.67
CA ASP A 25 1.19 -5.80 -10.51
C ASP A 25 0.95 -6.01 -12.01
N SER A 26 1.53 -5.08 -12.75
CA SER A 26 1.97 -5.29 -14.13
C SER A 26 3.14 -4.36 -14.39
N SER A 27 3.93 -4.68 -15.41
CA SER A 27 5.05 -3.86 -15.82
C SER A 27 5.13 -3.81 -17.34
N TYR A 28 5.47 -2.68 -17.91
CA TYR A 28 5.54 -2.49 -19.36
C TYR A 28 6.47 -1.33 -19.71
N THR A 29 6.76 -1.16 -21.00
CA THR A 29 7.57 -0.05 -21.49
C THR A 29 6.70 1.02 -22.14
N SER A 30 6.94 2.28 -21.80
CA SER A 30 6.34 3.47 -22.40
C SER A 30 7.39 4.59 -22.47
N PRO A 31 7.46 5.41 -23.54
CA PRO A 31 8.42 6.50 -23.60
C PRO A 31 8.30 7.45 -22.41
N PHE A 32 9.42 7.67 -21.70
CA PHE A 32 9.48 8.65 -20.63
C PHE A 32 9.63 10.06 -21.21
N ASN A 33 8.72 10.96 -20.84
CA ASN A 33 8.79 12.37 -21.22
C ASN A 33 8.65 13.21 -19.96
N TYR A 34 9.53 14.19 -19.83
CA TYR A 34 9.45 15.17 -18.77
C TYR A 34 8.12 15.94 -18.81
N LEU A 35 7.60 16.30 -17.64
CA LEU A 35 6.40 17.13 -17.55
C LEU A 35 6.65 18.52 -18.18
N SER A 36 5.64 18.99 -18.91
CA SER A 36 5.63 20.28 -19.62
C SER A 36 4.51 21.14 -19.04
N GLY A 37 4.80 22.39 -18.67
CA GLY A 37 3.81 23.28 -18.05
C GLY A 37 3.34 22.82 -16.66
N ALA A 38 4.20 22.11 -15.93
CA ALA A 38 3.93 21.65 -14.57
C ALA A 38 4.08 22.78 -13.54
N THR A 39 3.38 22.65 -12.42
CA THR A 39 3.55 23.52 -11.24
C THR A 39 4.72 23.00 -10.41
N SER A 40 5.69 23.84 -10.09
CA SER A 40 6.78 23.47 -9.18
C SER A 40 6.23 23.26 -7.77
N ILE A 41 6.65 22.17 -7.13
CA ILE A 41 6.30 21.82 -5.76
C ILE A 41 7.25 22.51 -4.79
N ASN A 42 8.56 22.37 -5.02
CA ASN A 42 9.60 22.97 -4.18
C ASN A 42 9.86 24.45 -4.48
N SER A 43 9.11 25.07 -5.41
CA SER A 43 9.26 26.49 -5.81
C SER A 43 10.70 26.89 -6.17
N GLY A 44 11.47 25.95 -6.72
CA GLY A 44 12.89 26.14 -7.06
C GLY A 44 13.82 26.29 -5.84
N GLN A 45 13.35 25.98 -4.63
CA GLN A 45 14.17 25.95 -3.42
C GLN A 45 14.88 24.60 -3.28
N PHE A 46 16.04 24.64 -2.63
CA PHE A 46 16.73 23.44 -2.16
C PHE A 46 15.81 22.60 -1.28
N TRP A 47 15.96 21.28 -1.33
CA TRP A 47 15.22 20.36 -0.47
C TRP A 47 16.10 19.20 -0.03
N ASP A 48 15.94 18.84 1.25
CA ASP A 48 16.55 17.70 1.91
C ASP A 48 15.57 17.24 3.00
N GLU A 49 14.89 16.12 2.75
CA GLU A 49 13.78 15.61 3.56
C GLU A 49 12.56 16.55 3.75
N ASP A 50 12.53 17.73 3.12
CA ASP A 50 11.42 18.68 3.20
C ASP A 50 10.05 18.06 2.87
N GLU A 51 9.03 18.54 3.59
CA GLU A 51 7.65 18.11 3.37
C GLU A 51 6.90 19.03 2.41
N PHE A 52 6.21 18.43 1.43
CA PHE A 52 5.40 19.17 0.47
C PHE A 52 3.98 18.61 0.40
N ARG A 53 3.02 19.44 0.83
CA ARG A 53 1.59 19.12 0.71
C ARG A 53 1.02 19.65 -0.60
N ILE A 54 0.43 18.78 -1.40
CA ILE A 54 -0.12 19.11 -2.71
C ILE A 54 -1.52 18.54 -2.91
N PRO A 55 -2.42 19.24 -3.64
CA PRO A 55 -3.71 18.67 -4.02
C PRO A 55 -3.52 17.56 -5.07
N ILE A 56 -4.40 16.58 -5.16
CA ILE A 56 -4.44 15.57 -6.23
C ILE A 56 -5.29 16.09 -7.39
N GLY A 57 -6.29 16.92 -7.10
CA GLY A 57 -7.21 17.52 -8.08
C GLY A 57 -8.45 16.67 -8.35
N PHE A 58 -8.53 15.48 -7.78
CA PHE A 58 -9.67 14.57 -7.76
C PHE A 58 -9.58 13.68 -6.52
N GLN A 59 -10.67 12.98 -6.18
CA GLN A 59 -10.65 11.97 -5.13
C GLN A 59 -9.95 10.71 -5.63
N PHE A 60 -8.98 10.22 -4.86
CA PHE A 60 -8.20 9.01 -5.11
C PHE A 60 -8.28 8.11 -3.87
N TRP A 61 -8.36 6.79 -4.06
CA TRP A 61 -8.35 5.84 -2.96
C TRP A 61 -6.96 5.24 -2.79
N LEU A 62 -6.28 5.56 -1.68
CA LEU A 62 -5.06 4.89 -1.26
C LEU A 62 -5.45 3.84 -0.21
N PHE A 63 -5.44 2.57 -0.60
CA PHE A 63 -6.06 1.48 0.17
C PHE A 63 -7.54 1.80 0.49
N ASN A 64 -7.90 1.88 1.76
CA ASN A 64 -9.26 2.16 2.22
C ASN A 64 -9.48 3.64 2.58
N GLU A 65 -8.56 4.51 2.18
CA GLU A 65 -8.59 5.94 2.53
C GLU A 65 -8.85 6.80 1.28
N PRO A 66 -9.99 7.53 1.22
CA PRO A 66 -10.23 8.50 0.18
C PRO A 66 -9.45 9.78 0.46
N ILE A 67 -8.62 10.20 -0.50
CA ILE A 67 -7.77 11.38 -0.40
C ILE A 67 -7.98 12.30 -1.60
N ASP A 68 -7.85 13.61 -1.37
CA ASP A 68 -7.88 14.65 -2.40
C ASP A 68 -6.59 15.48 -2.45
N SER A 69 -5.68 15.17 -1.54
CA SER A 69 -4.39 15.81 -1.31
C SER A 69 -3.44 14.76 -0.73
N LEU A 70 -2.14 15.01 -0.89
CA LEU A 70 -1.07 14.15 -0.40
C LEU A 70 0.09 14.99 0.10
N THR A 71 0.89 14.40 0.97
CA THR A 71 2.14 14.95 1.49
C THR A 71 3.28 14.12 0.94
N ILE A 72 4.23 14.77 0.28
CA ILE A 72 5.55 14.20 0.01
C ILE A 72 6.39 14.46 1.25
N PHE A 73 7.02 13.44 1.82
CA PHE A 73 7.92 13.55 2.96
C PHE A 73 9.13 12.62 2.77
N SER A 74 10.22 12.91 3.49
CA SER A 74 11.50 12.20 3.33
C SER A 74 11.94 12.15 1.86
N GLY A 75 11.70 13.25 1.13
CA GLY A 75 12.07 13.43 -0.28
C GLY A 75 11.24 12.63 -1.29
N ASN A 76 10.79 11.40 -1.01
CA ASN A 76 10.14 10.52 -2.00
C ASN A 76 9.11 9.52 -1.47
N ILE A 77 8.68 9.67 -0.22
CA ILE A 77 7.51 8.94 0.29
C ILE A 77 6.30 9.84 0.14
N ILE A 78 5.21 9.29 -0.39
CA ILE A 78 3.94 9.99 -0.52
C ILE A 78 2.94 9.41 0.48
N THR A 79 2.26 10.24 1.25
CA THR A 79 1.21 9.80 2.18
C THR A 79 -0.02 10.70 2.13
N SER A 80 -1.13 10.18 2.65
CA SER A 80 -2.39 10.90 2.88
C SER A 80 -2.31 11.88 4.07
N ASN A 81 -1.42 11.62 5.02
CA ASN A 81 -1.38 12.35 6.27
C ASN A 81 -0.72 13.75 6.10
N PRO A 82 -1.36 14.84 6.54
CA PRO A 82 -0.77 16.17 6.49
C PRO A 82 0.38 16.39 7.49
N ASP A 83 0.58 15.50 8.46
CA ASP A 83 1.59 15.58 9.51
C ASP A 83 2.15 14.17 9.75
N PRO A 84 3.02 13.67 8.85
CA PRO A 84 3.48 12.28 8.89
C PRO A 84 4.36 11.99 10.11
N ASP A 85 5.17 12.94 10.56
CA ASP A 85 6.06 12.78 11.71
C ASP A 85 5.33 12.48 13.01
N ASN A 86 4.10 13.00 13.18
CA ASN A 86 3.29 12.78 14.38
C ASN A 86 2.20 11.70 14.18
N ALA A 87 2.16 11.05 13.02
CA ALA A 87 1.16 10.04 12.72
C ALA A 87 1.48 8.70 13.39
N GLN A 88 0.48 8.11 14.04
CA GLN A 88 0.63 6.75 14.59
C GLN A 88 0.75 5.69 13.48
N TYR A 89 -0.05 5.86 12.41
CA TYR A 89 -0.07 5.00 11.24
C TYR A 89 -0.21 5.81 9.96
N LEU A 90 0.48 5.40 8.91
CA LEU A 90 0.49 6.04 7.60
C LEU A 90 0.13 5.06 6.49
N ASN A 91 -0.71 5.50 5.56
CA ASN A 91 -0.80 4.88 4.25
C ASN A 91 0.18 5.59 3.33
N CYS A 92 1.09 4.83 2.71
CA CYS A 92 2.20 5.39 1.94
C CYS A 92 2.28 4.79 0.54
N ILE A 93 2.76 5.58 -0.41
CA ILE A 93 3.38 5.13 -1.64
C ILE A 93 4.87 5.39 -1.48
N VAL A 94 5.67 4.34 -1.59
CA VAL A 94 7.13 4.47 -1.64
C VAL A 94 7.47 4.71 -3.11
N ALA A 95 7.88 5.92 -3.47
CA ALA A 95 8.11 6.26 -4.88
C ALA A 95 9.47 5.76 -5.39
N ASN A 96 10.49 5.77 -4.51
CA ASN A 96 11.83 5.28 -4.81
C ASN A 96 12.52 4.56 -3.65
N GLY A 97 12.26 4.99 -2.41
CA GLY A 97 12.73 4.35 -1.17
C GLY A 97 14.21 4.54 -0.84
N SER A 98 14.90 5.45 -1.54
CA SER A 98 16.26 5.88 -1.20
C SER A 98 16.23 7.19 -0.42
N ASP A 99 17.33 7.59 0.20
CA ASP A 99 17.48 8.94 0.72
C ASP A 99 17.82 9.93 -0.41
N LEU A 100 16.79 10.63 -0.92
CA LEU A 100 16.93 11.55 -2.06
C LEU A 100 17.03 12.99 -1.59
N ILE A 101 17.85 13.76 -2.30
CA ILE A 101 18.14 15.17 -1.99
C ILE A 101 18.22 16.00 -3.28
N ASP A 102 18.05 17.32 -3.16
CA ASP A 102 18.44 18.24 -4.22
C ASP A 102 19.96 18.20 -4.49
N ARG A 103 20.33 18.22 -5.77
CA ARG A 103 21.74 18.24 -6.20
C ARG A 103 22.41 19.61 -6.05
N ASP A 104 21.67 20.68 -5.73
CA ASP A 104 22.26 22.00 -5.44
C ASP A 104 22.91 22.03 -4.05
N THR A 105 24.18 21.65 -3.98
CA THR A 105 24.95 21.68 -2.73
C THR A 105 25.25 23.09 -2.22
N SER A 106 24.95 24.14 -2.99
CA SER A 106 25.05 25.52 -2.52
C SER A 106 23.85 25.94 -1.65
N MET A 107 22.76 25.16 -1.67
CA MET A 107 21.51 25.41 -0.94
C MET A 107 20.83 26.75 -1.30
N ASN A 108 21.15 27.35 -2.46
CA ASN A 108 20.59 28.64 -2.88
C ASN A 108 19.50 28.53 -3.96
N GLY A 109 19.23 27.32 -4.44
CA GLY A 109 18.22 27.02 -5.44
C GLY A 109 18.00 25.52 -5.54
N SER A 110 17.51 25.08 -6.71
CA SER A 110 17.21 23.69 -6.97
C SER A 110 17.78 23.27 -8.32
N LEU A 111 18.62 22.23 -8.29
CA LEU A 111 19.04 21.48 -9.48
C LEU A 111 18.20 20.20 -9.67
N SER A 112 17.34 19.89 -8.71
CA SER A 112 16.49 18.70 -8.71
C SER A 112 15.03 19.06 -8.49
N PRO A 113 14.36 19.74 -9.44
CA PRO A 113 13.02 20.25 -9.21
C PRO A 113 12.00 19.11 -9.02
N ILE A 114 11.12 19.28 -8.04
CA ILE A 114 9.94 18.44 -7.85
C ILE A 114 8.74 19.19 -8.44
N SER A 115 7.95 18.55 -9.28
CA SER A 115 6.87 19.20 -10.03
C SER A 115 5.61 18.35 -10.11
N ARG A 116 4.46 19.00 -10.26
CA ARG A 116 3.16 18.34 -10.40
C ARG A 116 2.39 18.84 -11.62
N GLN A 117 1.68 17.93 -12.27
CA GLN A 117 0.72 18.25 -13.32
C GLN A 117 -0.53 17.38 -13.22
N VAL A 118 -1.72 17.98 -13.43
CA VAL A 118 -2.94 17.22 -13.70
C VAL A 118 -3.26 17.33 -15.19
N THR A 119 -3.47 16.18 -15.83
CA THR A 119 -3.85 16.10 -17.24
C THR A 119 -5.17 15.37 -17.40
N GLY A 120 -5.83 15.55 -18.55
CA GLY A 120 -7.12 14.93 -18.85
C GLY A 120 -8.30 15.75 -18.35
N THR A 121 -9.49 15.19 -18.47
CA THR A 121 -10.75 15.79 -18.02
C THR A 121 -11.50 14.77 -17.16
N ALA A 122 -12.29 15.24 -16.19
CA ALA A 122 -13.05 14.35 -15.33
C ALA A 122 -14.01 13.47 -16.16
N PRO A 123 -14.20 12.19 -15.82
CA PRO A 123 -13.63 11.46 -14.67
C PRO A 123 -12.32 10.71 -15.00
N ASN A 124 -11.57 11.12 -16.02
CA ASN A 124 -10.36 10.44 -16.52
C ASN A 124 -9.10 11.30 -16.37
N ARG A 125 -8.94 12.00 -15.25
CA ARG A 125 -7.74 12.78 -14.95
C ARG A 125 -6.60 11.90 -14.46
N ILE A 126 -5.39 12.40 -14.62
CA ILE A 126 -4.17 11.80 -14.08
C ILE A 126 -3.40 12.89 -13.33
N CYS A 127 -3.11 12.66 -12.05
CA CYS A 127 -2.19 13.49 -11.29
C CYS A 127 -0.79 12.89 -11.41
N LYS A 128 0.15 13.67 -11.93
CA LYS A 128 1.54 13.28 -12.16
C LYS A 128 2.44 14.09 -11.25
N ILE A 129 3.35 13.42 -10.56
CA ILE A 129 4.37 14.04 -9.72
C ILE A 129 5.71 13.61 -10.31
N GLU A 130 6.62 14.55 -10.54
CA GLU A 130 7.93 14.32 -11.16
C GLU A 130 9.04 14.72 -10.21
N TRP A 131 10.00 13.82 -10.00
CA TRP A 131 11.32 14.12 -9.49
C TRP A 131 12.28 14.13 -10.66
N ARG A 132 12.84 15.30 -10.95
CA ARG A 132 13.81 15.46 -12.02
C ARG A 132 15.18 15.64 -11.40
N ASN A 133 16.15 14.88 -11.88
CA ASN A 133 17.55 15.00 -11.53
C ASN A 133 17.81 14.92 -10.01
N ALA A 134 17.03 14.15 -9.27
CA ALA A 134 17.20 13.99 -7.83
C ALA A 134 18.54 13.28 -7.55
N GLY A 135 19.28 13.78 -6.57
CA GLY A 135 20.52 13.18 -6.08
C GLY A 135 20.24 12.19 -4.94
N PHE A 136 21.30 11.57 -4.46
CA PHE A 136 21.27 10.64 -3.32
C PHE A 136 22.09 11.24 -2.18
N TYR A 137 21.51 11.35 -0.99
CA TYR A 137 22.12 12.04 0.15
C TYR A 137 23.51 11.47 0.46
N ASN A 138 23.59 10.16 0.70
CA ASN A 138 24.84 9.47 1.07
C ASN A 138 25.93 9.58 0.01
N ALA A 139 25.57 9.65 -1.28
CA ALA A 139 26.55 9.87 -2.35
C ALA A 139 27.09 11.30 -2.33
N ILE A 140 26.20 12.29 -2.22
CA ILE A 140 26.57 13.71 -2.17
C ILE A 140 27.41 14.04 -0.93
N ASP A 141 27.05 13.49 0.24
CA ASP A 141 27.80 13.68 1.49
C ASP A 141 29.25 13.18 1.39
N LEU A 142 29.48 12.11 0.62
CA LEU A 142 30.81 11.58 0.32
C LEU A 142 31.51 12.24 -0.87
N GLY A 143 30.91 13.27 -1.46
CA GLY A 143 31.48 14.05 -2.57
C GLY A 143 31.21 13.49 -3.96
N GLU A 144 30.31 12.51 -4.10
CA GLU A 144 29.88 11.95 -5.38
C GLU A 144 28.62 12.67 -5.89
N TYR A 145 28.84 13.77 -6.61
CA TYR A 145 27.75 14.64 -7.06
C TYR A 145 27.11 14.23 -8.37
N ALA A 146 27.61 13.19 -9.04
CA ALA A 146 27.21 12.86 -10.40
C ALA A 146 25.92 12.03 -10.44
N ASP A 147 25.71 11.17 -9.43
CA ASP A 147 24.58 10.26 -9.34
C ASP A 147 23.24 11.03 -9.39
N SER A 148 22.32 10.56 -10.23
CA SER A 148 20.96 11.09 -10.28
C SER A 148 19.92 10.13 -10.84
N ILE A 149 18.67 10.38 -10.43
CA ILE A 149 17.50 9.65 -10.89
C ILE A 149 16.42 10.61 -11.41
N ASN A 150 15.68 10.15 -12.42
CA ASN A 150 14.50 10.82 -12.94
C ASN A 150 13.33 9.84 -12.91
N PHE A 151 12.22 10.23 -12.29
CA PHE A 151 11.03 9.39 -12.28
C PHE A 151 9.75 10.22 -12.07
N GLN A 152 8.62 9.59 -12.35
CA GLN A 152 7.30 10.17 -12.09
C GLN A 152 6.40 9.16 -11.39
N ILE A 153 5.55 9.65 -10.49
CA ILE A 153 4.41 8.90 -9.95
C ILE A 153 3.12 9.41 -10.58
N TRP A 154 2.32 8.51 -11.13
CA TRP A 154 1.05 8.82 -11.77
C TRP A 154 -0.08 8.17 -10.97
N LEU A 155 -1.05 8.99 -10.58
CA LEU A 155 -2.29 8.58 -9.92
C LEU A 155 -3.44 8.76 -10.91
N TYR A 156 -4.22 7.72 -11.13
CA TYR A 156 -5.31 7.73 -12.11
C TYR A 156 -6.67 7.90 -11.42
N GLU A 157 -7.44 8.88 -11.89
CA GLU A 157 -8.81 9.12 -11.41
C GLU A 157 -9.70 7.90 -11.70
N THR A 158 -10.64 7.59 -10.80
CA THR A 158 -11.58 6.44 -10.79
C THR A 158 -10.97 5.06 -10.63
N SER A 159 -9.88 4.73 -11.35
CA SER A 159 -9.26 3.40 -11.28
C SER A 159 -8.38 3.22 -10.06
N ASN A 160 -7.95 4.34 -9.45
CA ASN A 160 -7.02 4.40 -8.33
C ASN A 160 -5.69 3.67 -8.61
N ILE A 161 -5.34 3.53 -9.89
CA ILE A 161 -4.06 2.95 -10.33
C ILE A 161 -2.93 3.89 -9.92
N ILE A 162 -1.83 3.30 -9.46
CA ILE A 162 -0.56 3.99 -9.18
C ILE A 162 0.47 3.45 -10.16
N GLU A 163 1.20 4.35 -10.82
CA GLU A 163 2.33 3.98 -11.67
C GLU A 163 3.59 4.74 -11.30
N ALA A 164 4.72 4.04 -11.32
CA ALA A 164 6.04 4.66 -11.38
C ALA A 164 6.56 4.58 -12.82
N HIS A 165 6.91 5.73 -13.38
CA HIS A 165 7.54 5.88 -14.69
C HIS A 165 8.98 6.27 -14.50
N PHE A 166 9.91 5.47 -15.03
CA PHE A 166 11.35 5.71 -14.85
C PHE A 166 11.95 6.39 -16.06
N GLY A 167 12.72 7.45 -15.82
CA GLY A 167 13.49 8.18 -16.83
C GLY A 167 14.95 7.74 -16.87
N ASN A 168 15.75 8.46 -17.66
CA ASN A 168 17.20 8.25 -17.66
C ASN A 168 17.75 8.54 -16.28
N SER A 169 18.65 7.69 -15.80
CA SER A 169 19.35 7.87 -14.53
C SER A 169 20.84 7.75 -14.79
N TYR A 170 21.66 8.41 -13.98
CA TYR A 170 23.12 8.34 -14.08
C TYR A 170 23.65 7.85 -12.75
N GLN A 171 24.43 6.77 -12.75
CA GLN A 171 24.98 6.20 -11.53
C GLN A 171 26.44 5.80 -11.72
N ILE A 172 27.24 6.09 -10.72
CA ILE A 172 28.64 5.70 -10.56
C ILE A 172 28.87 5.05 -9.19
N SER A 173 28.09 5.46 -8.18
CA SER A 173 28.20 4.94 -6.81
C SER A 173 27.61 3.54 -6.69
N ASN A 174 28.00 2.84 -5.62
CA ASN A 174 27.48 1.51 -5.32
C ASN A 174 26.11 1.60 -4.60
N ASN A 175 25.45 0.46 -4.45
CA ASN A 175 24.14 0.41 -3.80
C ASN A 175 24.15 0.78 -2.30
N SER A 176 25.28 0.68 -1.60
CA SER A 176 25.32 1.09 -0.19
C SER A 176 25.11 2.60 -0.05
N LEU A 177 25.54 3.40 -1.04
CA LEU A 177 25.33 4.84 -1.08
C LEU A 177 24.02 5.25 -1.75
N LEU A 178 23.51 4.43 -2.67
CA LEU A 178 22.32 4.78 -3.46
C LEU A 178 21.02 4.24 -2.88
N PHE A 179 21.05 3.12 -2.16
CA PHE A 179 19.84 2.39 -1.74
C PHE A 179 19.97 1.79 -0.32
N ASP A 180 20.88 2.30 0.50
CA ASP A 180 21.11 1.82 1.88
C ASP A 180 21.30 0.29 1.97
N ASP A 181 22.21 -0.22 1.13
CA ASP A 181 22.49 -1.65 0.92
C ASP A 181 21.34 -2.45 0.27
N GLY A 182 20.25 -1.79 -0.07
CA GLY A 182 19.17 -2.33 -0.88
C GLY A 182 19.62 -2.74 -2.29
N PRO A 183 18.89 -3.63 -2.95
CA PRO A 183 19.25 -4.14 -4.27
C PRO A 183 19.09 -3.10 -5.38
N GLY A 184 18.35 -2.01 -5.15
CA GLY A 184 18.03 -0.98 -6.14
C GLY A 184 16.75 -0.25 -5.79
N VAL A 185 16.05 0.26 -6.82
CA VAL A 185 14.84 1.07 -6.63
C VAL A 185 13.74 0.31 -5.90
N TRP A 186 13.20 0.94 -4.86
CA TRP A 186 12.01 0.48 -4.17
C TRP A 186 10.79 1.30 -4.56
N PHE A 187 9.96 0.72 -5.42
CA PHE A 187 8.61 1.23 -5.67
C PHE A 187 7.58 0.30 -5.01
N GLY A 188 6.61 0.90 -4.31
CA GLY A 188 5.64 0.13 -3.54
C GLY A 188 4.54 0.96 -2.92
N ALA A 189 3.68 0.29 -2.17
CA ALA A 189 2.66 0.92 -1.34
C ALA A 189 2.55 0.19 0.00
N ILE A 190 2.41 0.95 1.09
CA ILE A 190 2.37 0.44 2.45
C ILE A 190 1.08 0.90 3.12
N ASP A 191 0.43 -0.04 3.79
CA ASP A 191 -0.82 0.17 4.49
C ASP A 191 -0.57 0.15 6.00
N SER A 192 -0.97 1.23 6.66
CA SER A 192 -0.86 1.38 8.12
C SER A 192 0.58 1.22 8.65
N LEU A 193 1.55 1.87 8.00
CA LEU A 193 2.94 1.94 8.46
C LEU A 193 3.03 2.70 9.79
N SER A 194 3.65 2.10 10.80
CA SER A 194 4.05 2.81 12.02
C SER A 194 5.52 3.19 11.93
N LEU A 195 5.82 4.48 11.92
CA LEU A 195 7.21 4.98 11.92
C LEU A 195 7.94 4.65 13.24
N MET A 196 7.19 4.45 14.33
CA MET A 196 7.75 4.14 15.65
C MET A 196 8.26 2.70 15.77
N THR A 197 7.56 1.74 15.18
CA THR A 197 7.89 0.31 15.29
C THR A 197 8.39 -0.28 13.98
N SER A 198 8.38 0.50 12.89
CA SER A 198 8.58 0.02 11.52
C SER A 198 7.70 -1.19 11.19
N ASP A 199 6.47 -1.21 11.72
CA ASP A 199 5.51 -2.27 11.46
C ASP A 199 4.43 -1.78 10.50
N SER A 200 3.76 -2.69 9.81
CA SER A 200 2.73 -2.32 8.83
C SER A 200 1.66 -3.39 8.75
N ARG A 201 0.43 -3.02 8.39
CA ARG A 201 -0.60 -4.05 8.12
C ARG A 201 -0.22 -4.89 6.91
N ILE A 202 0.28 -4.24 5.87
CA ILE A 202 0.86 -4.89 4.69
C ILE A 202 1.71 -3.88 3.92
N SER A 203 2.87 -4.31 3.46
CA SER A 203 3.74 -3.60 2.54
C SER A 203 3.77 -4.36 1.22
N TYR A 204 3.56 -3.66 0.11
CA TYR A 204 3.75 -4.15 -1.24
C TYR A 204 4.95 -3.47 -1.87
N PHE A 205 5.81 -4.24 -2.55
CA PHE A 205 7.00 -3.70 -3.21
C PHE A 205 7.40 -4.54 -4.41
N PHE A 206 7.97 -3.91 -5.43
CA PHE A 206 8.53 -4.62 -6.57
C PHE A 206 9.93 -5.16 -6.25
N THR A 207 10.22 -6.38 -6.71
CA THR A 207 11.52 -7.03 -6.57
C THR A 207 11.91 -7.80 -7.83
N GLY A 208 13.14 -8.33 -7.86
CA GLY A 208 13.67 -9.11 -8.96
C GLY A 208 14.26 -8.25 -10.09
N ASN A 209 14.08 -8.69 -11.34
CA ASN A 209 14.72 -8.05 -12.50
C ASN A 209 14.04 -6.70 -12.83
N PRO A 210 14.77 -5.57 -12.92
CA PRO A 210 14.17 -4.27 -13.22
C PRO A 210 13.39 -4.17 -14.54
N SER A 211 13.68 -5.01 -15.54
CA SER A 211 12.95 -5.03 -16.81
C SER A 211 11.68 -5.90 -16.79
N SER A 212 11.52 -6.73 -15.76
CA SER A 212 10.36 -7.61 -15.57
C SER A 212 10.23 -7.95 -14.08
N PRO A 213 9.93 -6.95 -13.24
CA PRO A 213 9.89 -7.15 -11.81
C PRO A 213 8.65 -7.97 -11.42
N THR A 214 8.65 -8.46 -10.19
CA THR A 214 7.50 -9.14 -9.59
C THR A 214 7.11 -8.40 -8.33
N LEU A 215 5.81 -8.32 -8.05
CA LEU A 215 5.35 -7.83 -6.75
C LEU A 215 5.71 -8.82 -5.65
N ASP A 216 6.03 -8.31 -4.47
CA ASP A 216 6.12 -9.08 -3.24
C ASP A 216 5.40 -8.32 -2.13
N SER A 217 5.22 -8.97 -0.98
CA SER A 217 4.58 -8.37 0.16
C SER A 217 5.12 -8.85 1.50
N ALA A 218 5.15 -7.96 2.48
CA ALA A 218 5.50 -8.26 3.86
C ALA A 218 4.43 -7.74 4.82
N PHE A 219 4.29 -8.38 5.98
CA PHE A 219 3.41 -7.94 7.07
C PHE A 219 4.16 -7.16 8.16
N SER A 220 5.45 -6.91 7.97
CA SER A 220 6.25 -6.14 8.91
C SER A 220 7.53 -5.67 8.24
N PHE A 221 7.77 -4.37 8.22
CA PHE A 221 8.99 -3.80 7.66
C PHE A 221 10.20 -4.07 8.57
N ALA A 222 9.98 -4.11 9.88
CA ALA A 222 11.00 -4.41 10.90
C ALA A 222 11.65 -5.80 10.76
N ASN A 223 10.99 -6.75 10.10
CA ASN A 223 11.52 -8.11 9.88
C ASN A 223 12.26 -8.26 8.54
N MET A 224 12.39 -7.20 7.75
CA MET A 224 13.11 -7.23 6.50
C MET A 224 14.63 -7.16 6.77
N ILE A 225 15.39 -8.08 6.18
CA ILE A 225 16.85 -8.19 6.40
C ILE A 225 17.61 -7.04 5.74
N ALA A 226 17.04 -6.42 4.71
CA ALA A 226 17.55 -5.25 3.99
C ALA A 226 16.37 -4.48 3.37
N PRO A 227 16.54 -3.21 2.99
CA PRO A 227 15.56 -2.49 2.20
C PRO A 227 15.17 -3.28 0.94
N PRO A 228 13.87 -3.41 0.62
CA PRO A 228 13.46 -4.09 -0.60
C PRO A 228 13.76 -3.25 -1.84
N GLY A 229 13.63 -3.88 -3.00
CA GLY A 229 13.73 -3.21 -4.28
C GLY A 229 13.95 -4.19 -5.42
N VAL A 230 13.94 -3.66 -6.64
CA VAL A 230 14.41 -4.39 -7.82
C VAL A 230 15.94 -4.38 -7.85
N ASN A 231 16.54 -5.31 -8.58
CA ASN A 231 18.00 -5.49 -8.66
C ASN A 231 18.63 -4.45 -9.60
N GLY A 232 18.68 -3.19 -9.16
CA GLY A 232 19.25 -2.04 -9.84
C GLY A 232 18.22 -0.93 -10.14
N ILE A 233 18.54 -0.07 -11.11
CA ILE A 233 17.62 0.97 -11.57
C ILE A 233 16.89 0.53 -12.85
N PRO A 234 15.57 0.70 -12.93
CA PRO A 234 14.82 0.44 -14.16
C PRO A 234 15.31 1.32 -15.31
N THR A 235 15.45 0.75 -16.50
CA THR A 235 15.84 1.53 -17.69
C THR A 235 14.79 2.59 -18.02
N SER A 236 15.22 3.70 -18.62
CA SER A 236 14.31 4.75 -19.07
C SER A 236 13.18 4.20 -19.95
N GLY A 237 11.97 4.64 -19.64
CA GLY A 237 10.73 4.18 -20.23
C GLY A 237 10.14 2.92 -19.59
N MET A 238 10.75 2.36 -18.54
CA MET A 238 10.12 1.30 -17.77
C MET A 238 8.99 1.89 -16.91
N VAL A 239 7.87 1.16 -16.84
CA VAL A 239 6.70 1.52 -16.04
C VAL A 239 6.33 0.36 -15.13
N TYR A 240 6.24 0.64 -13.83
CA TYR A 240 5.72 -0.28 -12.82
C TYR A 240 4.32 0.17 -12.41
N ARG A 241 3.35 -0.73 -12.46
CA ARG A 241 1.95 -0.43 -12.19
C ARG A 241 1.43 -1.25 -11.02
N LEU A 242 0.94 -0.56 -9.99
CA LEU A 242 0.08 -1.12 -8.96
C LEU A 242 -1.37 -0.85 -9.36
N THR A 243 -2.08 -1.91 -9.68
CA THR A 243 -3.52 -1.86 -9.95
C THR A 243 -4.24 -2.32 -8.69
N PRO A 244 -5.09 -1.50 -8.06
CA PRO A 244 -6.00 -1.99 -7.05
C PRO A 244 -6.75 -3.17 -7.63
N LYS A 245 -6.68 -4.31 -6.93
CA LYS A 245 -7.62 -5.38 -7.26
C LYS A 245 -8.98 -4.78 -7.02
N ALA A 246 -9.80 -4.76 -8.07
CA ALA A 246 -11.21 -4.53 -7.87
C ALA A 246 -11.64 -5.49 -6.76
N GLN A 247 -12.07 -4.97 -5.61
CA GLN A 247 -13.21 -5.61 -4.96
C GLN A 247 -14.22 -5.77 -6.09
N GLY A 248 -14.55 -7.02 -6.44
CA GLY A 248 -15.27 -7.34 -7.68
C GLY A 248 -16.30 -6.27 -7.98
N ALA A 249 -16.17 -5.64 -9.16
CA ALA A 249 -16.80 -4.38 -9.55
C ALA A 249 -18.10 -4.07 -8.79
N VAL A 250 -18.04 -3.18 -7.79
CA VAL A 250 -19.24 -2.50 -7.31
C VAL A 250 -19.23 -1.11 -7.91
N ASN A 251 -19.89 -1.01 -9.07
CA ASN A 251 -20.35 0.28 -9.56
C ASN A 251 -21.19 0.94 -8.46
N THR A 252 -20.85 2.19 -8.19
CA THR A 252 -21.44 3.02 -7.15
C THR A 252 -22.95 3.19 -7.33
N GLY A 253 -23.67 2.70 -6.33
CA GLY A 253 -25.07 3.03 -6.05
C GLY A 253 -25.32 2.74 -4.57
N TYR A 254 -25.76 3.76 -3.82
CA TYR A 254 -25.93 3.81 -2.36
C TYR A 254 -26.95 2.79 -1.77
N SER A 255 -27.30 1.73 -2.50
CA SER A 255 -28.40 0.82 -2.18
C SER A 255 -28.05 -0.66 -2.18
N GLN A 256 -26.78 -1.06 -2.27
CA GLN A 256 -26.39 -2.48 -2.20
C GLN A 256 -25.10 -2.74 -1.40
N SER A 257 -25.00 -2.18 -0.20
CA SER A 257 -23.96 -2.51 0.79
C SER A 257 -24.33 -3.72 1.65
N PHE A 258 -24.83 -4.79 1.04
CA PHE A 258 -25.21 -6.01 1.76
C PHE A 258 -25.01 -7.22 0.83
N GLU A 259 -23.79 -7.77 0.75
CA GLU A 259 -23.59 -9.20 0.44
C GLU A 259 -22.14 -9.74 0.54
N GLN A 260 -21.21 -9.12 1.29
CA GLN A 260 -19.84 -9.67 1.38
C GLN A 260 -19.21 -9.82 2.75
N GLU A 261 -19.84 -9.37 3.84
CA GLU A 261 -19.52 -9.85 5.18
C GLU A 261 -20.84 -9.86 5.98
N PRO A 262 -21.34 -11.01 6.45
CA PRO A 262 -22.60 -11.06 7.20
C PRO A 262 -22.52 -10.35 8.56
N TYR A 263 -21.32 -10.03 9.04
CA TYR A 263 -21.09 -9.25 10.24
C TYR A 263 -19.74 -8.52 10.24
N LEU A 264 -19.62 -7.46 11.05
CA LEU A 264 -18.35 -6.89 11.51
C LEU A 264 -18.32 -6.99 13.04
N ILE A 265 -17.32 -7.67 13.58
CA ILE A 265 -17.19 -7.93 15.02
C ILE A 265 -15.98 -7.19 15.56
N ASN A 266 -16.18 -6.36 16.59
CA ASN A 266 -15.11 -5.70 17.33
C ASN A 266 -15.34 -5.85 18.83
N TYR A 267 -14.28 -6.06 19.60
CA TYR A 267 -14.34 -6.02 21.06
C TYR A 267 -13.65 -4.77 21.59
N PHE A 268 -14.37 -3.99 22.38
CA PHE A 268 -13.87 -2.80 23.05
C PHE A 268 -13.68 -3.09 24.54
N ASN A 269 -12.43 -3.30 24.95
CA ASN A 269 -12.13 -3.70 26.32
C ASN A 269 -12.50 -2.63 27.36
N GLU A 270 -12.26 -1.36 27.03
CA GLU A 270 -12.58 -0.20 27.88
C GLU A 270 -14.07 -0.11 28.22
N TYR A 271 -14.92 -0.46 27.26
CA TYR A 271 -16.39 -0.42 27.40
C TYR A 271 -16.99 -1.79 27.73
N ARG A 272 -16.16 -2.83 27.88
CA ARG A 272 -16.57 -4.23 28.14
C ARG A 272 -17.69 -4.66 27.20
N LEU A 273 -17.47 -4.44 25.90
CA LEU A 273 -18.53 -4.51 24.91
C LEU A 273 -18.04 -5.14 23.61
N ILE A 274 -18.80 -6.11 23.10
CA ILE A 274 -18.66 -6.58 21.73
C ILE A 274 -19.67 -5.83 20.88
N LYS A 275 -19.18 -5.14 19.85
CA LYS A 275 -19.99 -4.52 18.81
C LYS A 275 -20.06 -5.46 17.62
N ILE A 276 -21.27 -5.86 17.24
CA ILE A 276 -21.53 -6.72 16.09
C ILE A 276 -22.48 -5.97 15.16
N ASP A 277 -21.93 -5.37 14.10
CA ASP A 277 -22.76 -4.85 13.02
C ASP A 277 -23.15 -6.06 12.17
N PHE A 278 -24.42 -6.47 12.22
CA PHE A 278 -24.93 -7.69 11.59
C PHE A 278 -25.75 -7.34 10.35
N PHE A 279 -25.46 -7.99 9.23
CA PHE A 279 -25.96 -7.56 7.93
C PHE A 279 -27.03 -8.50 7.35
N GLU A 280 -27.20 -9.69 7.91
CA GLU A 280 -28.23 -10.64 7.46
C GLU A 280 -29.64 -10.22 7.87
N ASN A 281 -30.63 -10.57 7.04
CA ASN A 281 -32.04 -10.30 7.31
C ASN A 281 -32.65 -11.34 8.27
N GLU A 282 -32.05 -12.52 8.39
CA GLU A 282 -32.51 -13.58 9.29
C GLU A 282 -31.82 -13.50 10.65
N ASN A 283 -32.63 -13.60 11.72
CA ASN A 283 -32.10 -13.64 13.07
C ASN A 283 -31.21 -14.88 13.24
N THR A 284 -29.95 -14.67 13.63
CA THR A 284 -28.95 -15.75 13.71
C THR A 284 -28.45 -15.94 15.14
N PRO A 285 -28.46 -17.16 15.68
CA PRO A 285 -28.02 -17.41 17.05
C PRO A 285 -26.49 -17.26 17.20
N TYR A 286 -26.07 -16.79 18.37
CA TYR A 286 -24.66 -16.75 18.76
C TYR A 286 -24.45 -17.35 20.16
N SER A 287 -23.27 -17.90 20.40
CA SER A 287 -22.82 -18.37 21.72
C SER A 287 -21.39 -17.88 22.01
N ILE A 288 -21.12 -17.50 23.24
CA ILE A 288 -19.78 -17.13 23.73
C ILE A 288 -19.30 -18.22 24.69
N TYR A 289 -18.10 -18.72 24.45
CA TYR A 289 -17.44 -19.77 25.23
C TYR A 289 -16.24 -19.20 25.99
N ASP A 290 -16.01 -19.68 27.21
CA ASP A 290 -14.71 -19.55 27.86
C ASP A 290 -13.69 -20.58 27.31
N LEU A 291 -12.43 -20.50 27.75
CA LEU A 291 -11.36 -21.42 27.33
C LEU A 291 -11.60 -22.89 27.72
N ASN A 292 -12.44 -23.16 28.72
CA ASN A 292 -12.80 -24.52 29.10
C ASN A 292 -13.95 -25.07 28.24
N GLY A 293 -14.42 -24.30 27.27
CA GLY A 293 -15.53 -24.66 26.39
C GLY A 293 -16.91 -24.48 27.05
N LYS A 294 -16.99 -23.81 28.21
CA LYS A 294 -18.28 -23.52 28.86
C LYS A 294 -18.92 -22.31 28.18
N ILE A 295 -20.21 -22.42 27.87
CA ILE A 295 -21.00 -21.30 27.35
C ILE A 295 -21.24 -20.29 28.50
N VAL A 296 -20.80 -19.04 28.29
CA VAL A 296 -20.96 -17.94 29.25
C VAL A 296 -22.05 -16.94 28.85
N LYS A 297 -22.43 -16.91 27.56
CA LYS A 297 -23.52 -16.08 27.05
C LYS A 297 -24.05 -16.65 25.74
N GLU A 298 -25.37 -16.52 25.54
CA GLU A 298 -26.02 -16.81 24.26
C GLU A 298 -27.02 -15.70 23.93
N GLY A 299 -27.36 -15.60 22.65
CA GLY A 299 -28.38 -14.69 22.16
C GLY A 299 -28.65 -14.88 20.68
N SER A 300 -29.36 -13.92 20.11
CA SER A 300 -29.63 -13.84 18.67
C SER A 300 -29.19 -12.48 18.16
N LEU A 301 -28.56 -12.48 16.99
CA LEU A 301 -28.27 -11.27 16.23
C LEU A 301 -29.47 -10.94 15.37
N SER A 302 -29.81 -9.65 15.29
CA SER A 302 -30.78 -9.09 14.36
C SER A 302 -30.10 -8.11 13.42
N LYS A 303 -30.66 -7.88 12.24
CA LYS A 303 -30.09 -6.91 11.27
C LYS A 303 -29.79 -5.56 11.93
N GLY A 304 -28.61 -5.02 11.67
CA GLY A 304 -28.10 -3.76 12.21
C GLY A 304 -27.14 -3.96 13.38
N LEU A 305 -27.03 -2.92 14.21
CA LEU A 305 -26.09 -2.90 15.35
C LEU A 305 -26.59 -3.79 16.49
N ASN A 306 -25.77 -4.77 16.89
CA ASN A 306 -25.98 -5.59 18.09
C ASN A 306 -24.86 -5.32 19.08
N LEU A 307 -25.23 -5.12 20.35
CA LEU A 307 -24.31 -4.82 21.44
C LEU A 307 -24.36 -5.96 22.46
N VAL A 308 -23.21 -6.59 22.71
CA VAL A 308 -23.09 -7.67 23.71
C VAL A 308 -22.17 -7.20 24.83
N HIS A 309 -22.77 -6.87 25.96
CA HIS A 309 -22.06 -6.48 27.17
C HIS A 309 -21.38 -7.69 27.83
N THR A 310 -20.09 -7.53 28.15
CA THR A 310 -19.26 -8.57 28.75
C THR A 310 -19.01 -8.31 30.23
N ASP A 311 -19.66 -7.31 30.86
CA ASP A 311 -19.44 -6.87 32.24
C ASP A 311 -19.39 -8.01 33.28
N ALA A 312 -20.27 -9.00 33.13
CA ALA A 312 -20.38 -10.13 34.05
C ALA A 312 -19.34 -11.23 33.83
N PHE A 313 -18.54 -11.18 32.75
CA PHE A 313 -17.56 -12.23 32.45
C PHE A 313 -16.34 -12.09 33.38
N ALA A 314 -15.68 -13.18 33.73
CA ALA A 314 -14.38 -13.08 34.41
C ALA A 314 -13.30 -12.56 33.42
N SER A 315 -12.17 -12.05 33.92
CA SER A 315 -11.03 -11.79 33.04
C SER A 315 -10.52 -13.10 32.44
N GLY A 316 -10.21 -13.09 31.16
CA GLY A 316 -9.83 -14.29 30.43
C GLY A 316 -10.10 -14.21 28.93
N MET A 317 -9.76 -15.28 28.24
CA MET A 317 -9.95 -15.41 26.79
C MET A 317 -11.28 -16.10 26.49
N TYR A 318 -11.96 -15.61 25.46
CA TYR A 318 -13.29 -16.05 25.06
C TYR A 318 -13.36 -16.24 23.56
N LEU A 319 -14.31 -17.08 23.14
CA LEU A 319 -14.64 -17.32 21.74
C LEU A 319 -16.13 -17.06 21.50
N LEU A 320 -16.44 -16.06 20.68
CA LEU A 320 -17.78 -15.84 20.13
C LEU A 320 -17.94 -16.70 18.88
N LYS A 321 -19.01 -17.50 18.82
CA LYS A 321 -19.44 -18.23 17.64
C LYS A 321 -20.79 -17.73 17.18
N ILE A 322 -20.92 -17.51 15.87
CA ILE A 322 -22.19 -17.22 15.21
C ILE A 322 -22.60 -18.47 14.44
N HIS A 323 -23.78 -19.00 14.75
CA HIS A 323 -24.27 -20.27 14.20
C HIS A 323 -25.22 -19.98 13.04
N SER A 324 -24.67 -19.68 11.86
CA SER A 324 -25.43 -19.57 10.62
C SER A 324 -25.52 -20.93 9.92
N ASN A 325 -26.62 -21.15 9.18
CA ASN A 325 -26.84 -22.36 8.38
C ASN A 325 -25.86 -22.49 7.20
N ILE A 326 -25.15 -21.40 6.85
CA ILE A 326 -24.35 -21.30 5.62
C ILE A 326 -22.85 -21.13 5.94
N GLN A 327 -22.50 -20.58 7.11
CA GLN A 327 -21.10 -20.37 7.55
C GLN A 327 -20.95 -20.47 9.07
N LYS A 328 -19.78 -20.93 9.52
CA LYS A 328 -19.40 -21.00 10.94
C LYS A 328 -18.28 -20.00 11.21
N GLU A 329 -18.59 -18.90 11.85
CA GLU A 329 -17.58 -17.92 12.27
C GLU A 329 -17.15 -18.14 13.70
N SER A 330 -15.90 -17.79 13.99
CA SER A 330 -15.34 -17.82 15.33
C SER A 330 -14.46 -16.58 15.57
N PHE A 331 -14.90 -15.70 16.47
CA PHE A 331 -14.20 -14.48 16.85
C PHE A 331 -13.63 -14.62 18.27
N LYS A 332 -12.32 -14.43 18.42
CA LYS A 332 -11.62 -14.52 19.70
C LYS A 332 -11.40 -13.14 20.30
N PHE A 333 -11.66 -12.99 21.61
CA PHE A 333 -11.37 -11.77 22.35
C PHE A 333 -10.84 -12.07 23.75
N ILE A 334 -10.20 -11.08 24.39
CA ILE A 334 -9.69 -11.16 25.76
C ILE A 334 -10.37 -10.05 26.56
N LYS A 335 -11.03 -10.42 27.65
CA LYS A 335 -11.54 -9.49 28.66
C LYS A 335 -10.57 -9.39 29.83
#